data_AF-A0A8T7JIA5-F1
#
_entry.id   AF-A0A8T7JIA5-F1
#
_cell.length_a   1.000
_cell.length_b   1.000
_cell.length_c   1.000
_cell.angle_alpha   90.00
_cell.angle_beta   90.00
_cell.angle_gamma   90.00
#
_symmetry.space_group_name_H-M   'P 1'
#
loop_
_entity.id
_entity.type
_entity.pdbx_description
1 polymer ?
#
loop_
_entity_poly.entity_id
_entity_poly.type
_entity_poly.pdbx_seq_one_letter_code
_entity_poly.pdbx_strand_id
1 'polypeptide(L)'
;MDVLFNNLIQTINLSYWQQIFAICGICLLLDALIMSQLKGPHRAERSHYLLSILSVVCYLPLYTLDSESFRHYWMQILLGLYLYDLAIIARDFRQLKSSYRVFYSVHHGMSLILFFVWHLTFVPFTDAMALGALLWVSSDVWRWAEQVWRLSGRYSSNRLRDSVWYLERGHRVLAYLIYLWVLDFSFNYPSELVLLASGLLMDMIDTYFQAQARRVYKLKQNLISSQHSTAMDSLKPKKKGKHAA
;
A
#
# COMPACT_ATOMS: atom_id res chain seq x y z
N MET A 1 -14.09 -21.05 28.12
CA MET A 1 -13.19 -19.88 28.12
C MET A 1 -13.60 -18.97 26.98
N ASP A 2 -13.66 -17.67 27.23
CA ASP A 2 -14.02 -16.64 26.25
C ASP A 2 -13.01 -16.64 25.08
N VAL A 3 -13.50 -16.50 23.84
CA VAL A 3 -12.68 -16.43 22.62
C VAL A 3 -11.61 -15.34 22.75
N LEU A 4 -11.99 -14.20 23.34
CA LEU A 4 -11.07 -13.09 23.61
C LEU A 4 -9.91 -13.51 24.54
N PHE A 5 -10.21 -14.29 25.57
CA PHE A 5 -9.20 -14.73 26.54
C PHE A 5 -8.26 -15.77 25.95
N ASN A 6 -8.76 -16.70 25.14
CA ASN A 6 -7.94 -17.68 24.43
C ASN A 6 -7.01 -17.01 23.41
N ASN A 7 -7.54 -16.07 22.62
CA ASN A 7 -6.77 -15.31 21.64
C ASN A 7 -5.71 -14.44 22.32
N LEU A 8 -6.02 -13.87 23.48
CA LEU A 8 -5.05 -13.14 24.30
C LEU A 8 -3.90 -14.05 24.76
N ILE A 9 -4.19 -15.23 25.31
CA ILE A 9 -3.16 -16.21 25.73
C ILE A 9 -2.26 -16.60 24.55
N GLN A 10 -2.86 -16.88 23.39
CA GLN A 10 -2.10 -17.23 22.19
C GLN A 10 -1.21 -16.07 21.72
N THR A 11 -1.69 -14.83 21.81
CA THR A 11 -0.94 -13.62 21.46
C THR A 11 0.26 -13.40 22.38
N ILE A 12 0.23 -13.87 23.62
CA ILE A 12 1.37 -13.71 24.55
C ILE A 12 2.37 -14.89 24.39
N ASN A 13 2.02 -15.93 23.64
CA ASN A 13 2.88 -17.09 23.45
C ASN A 13 4.11 -16.74 22.60
N LEU A 14 5.31 -17.09 23.10
CA LEU A 14 6.58 -16.83 22.43
C LEU A 14 6.67 -17.48 21.03
N SER A 15 6.14 -18.69 20.86
CA SER A 15 6.20 -19.42 19.59
C SER A 15 5.46 -18.70 18.46
N TYR A 16 4.40 -17.98 18.80
CA TYR A 16 3.65 -17.14 17.86
C TYR A 16 4.53 -16.01 17.29
N TRP A 17 5.23 -15.29 18.18
CA TRP A 17 6.11 -14.19 17.80
C TRP A 17 7.38 -14.63 17.09
N GLN A 18 7.90 -15.83 17.39
CA GLN A 18 9.09 -16.37 16.74
C GLN A 18 8.92 -16.44 15.21
N GLN A 19 7.77 -16.90 14.73
CA GLN A 19 7.49 -17.00 13.29
C GLN A 19 7.39 -15.60 12.65
N ILE A 20 6.70 -14.67 13.30
CA ILE A 20 6.57 -13.28 12.85
C ILE A 20 7.94 -12.60 12.75
N PHE A 21 8.80 -12.75 13.77
CA PHE A 21 10.15 -12.19 13.76
C PHE A 21 11.06 -12.87 12.73
N ALA A 22 10.91 -14.17 12.51
CA ALA A 22 11.64 -14.88 11.46
C ALA A 22 11.27 -14.33 10.07
N ILE A 23 9.97 -14.12 9.80
CA ILE A 23 9.51 -13.53 8.53
C ILE A 23 10.05 -12.11 8.37
N CYS A 24 9.95 -11.27 9.40
CA CYS A 24 10.54 -9.93 9.40
C CYS A 24 12.06 -9.96 9.12
N GLY A 25 12.79 -10.89 9.75
CA GLY A 25 14.22 -11.09 9.52
C GLY A 25 14.54 -11.48 8.07
N ILE A 26 13.77 -12.40 7.49
CA ILE A 26 13.89 -12.77 6.07
C ILE A 26 13.66 -11.55 5.17
N CYS A 27 12.62 -10.76 5.44
CA CYS A 27 12.34 -9.53 4.70
C CYS A 27 13.48 -8.52 4.80
N LEU A 28 14.09 -8.33 5.97
CA LEU A 28 15.24 -7.45 6.16
C LEU A 28 16.49 -7.93 5.41
N LEU A 29 16.72 -9.25 5.36
CA LEU A 29 17.82 -9.83 4.58
C LEU A 29 17.60 -9.61 3.08
N LEU A 30 16.39 -9.88 2.58
CA LEU A 30 16.03 -9.64 1.19
C LEU A 30 16.13 -8.14 0.84
N ASP A 31 15.68 -7.26 1.72
CA ASP A 31 15.82 -5.81 1.55
C ASP A 31 17.29 -5.41 1.44
N ALA A 32 18.18 -5.93 2.30
CA ALA A 32 19.61 -5.66 2.21
C ALA A 32 20.20 -6.09 0.86
N LEU A 33 19.81 -7.28 0.36
CA LEU A 33 20.22 -7.79 -0.95
C LEU A 33 19.71 -6.89 -2.08
N ILE A 34 18.43 -6.54 -2.10
CA ILE A 34 17.84 -5.65 -3.11
C ILE A 34 18.51 -4.27 -3.07
N MET A 35 18.62 -3.69 -1.88
CA MET A 35 19.26 -2.40 -1.67
C MET A 35 20.68 -2.37 -2.21
N SER A 36 21.47 -3.44 -2.02
CA SER A 36 22.84 -3.53 -2.56
C SER A 36 22.92 -3.36 -4.08
N GLN A 37 21.87 -3.73 -4.80
CA GLN A 37 21.78 -3.67 -6.26
C GLN A 37 21.15 -2.35 -6.77
N LEU A 38 20.29 -1.72 -5.97
CA LEU A 38 19.64 -0.48 -6.34
C LEU A 38 20.62 0.71 -6.31
N LYS A 39 20.67 1.48 -7.40
CA LYS A 39 21.45 2.73 -7.51
C LYS A 39 20.54 3.95 -7.66
N GLY A 40 21.01 5.13 -7.25
CA GLY A 40 20.28 6.41 -7.40
C GLY A 40 19.44 6.80 -6.17
N PRO A 41 18.58 7.83 -6.27
CA PRO A 41 17.76 8.32 -5.15
C PRO A 41 16.65 7.32 -4.79
N HIS A 42 16.00 7.51 -3.63
CA HIS A 42 14.82 6.73 -3.21
C HIS A 42 15.04 5.20 -3.21
N ARG A 43 16.23 4.72 -2.85
CA ARG A 43 16.54 3.28 -2.80
C ARG A 43 15.62 2.54 -1.82
N ALA A 44 15.45 3.09 -0.61
CA ALA A 44 14.58 2.51 0.41
C ALA A 44 13.12 2.39 -0.06
N GLU A 45 12.53 3.46 -0.60
CA GLU A 45 11.16 3.45 -1.16
C GLU A 45 11.02 2.38 -2.27
N ARG A 46 12.01 2.24 -3.16
CA ARG A 46 11.99 1.24 -4.23
C ARG A 46 12.13 -0.18 -3.70
N SER A 47 13.01 -0.41 -2.73
CA SER A 47 13.22 -1.73 -2.12
C SER A 47 11.95 -2.22 -1.47
N HIS A 48 11.28 -1.37 -0.67
CA HIS A 48 9.98 -1.63 -0.09
C HIS A 48 8.96 -2.09 -1.14
N TYR A 49 8.75 -1.28 -2.19
CA TYR A 49 7.77 -1.65 -3.23
C TYR A 49 8.11 -2.94 -3.98
N LEU A 50 9.40 -3.19 -4.26
CA LEU A 50 9.82 -4.45 -4.89
C LEU A 50 9.55 -5.65 -3.98
N LEU A 51 9.83 -5.52 -2.68
CA LEU A 51 9.57 -6.59 -1.73
C LEU A 51 8.06 -6.82 -1.51
N SER A 52 7.25 -5.76 -1.50
CA SER A 52 5.79 -5.87 -1.45
C SER A 52 5.22 -6.54 -2.70
N ILE A 53 5.77 -6.25 -3.89
CA ILE A 53 5.39 -6.99 -5.12
C ILE A 53 5.78 -8.47 -4.97
N LEU A 54 6.99 -8.76 -4.50
CA LEU A 54 7.45 -10.12 -4.31
C LEU A 54 6.57 -10.89 -3.32
N SER A 55 6.15 -10.26 -2.22
CA SER A 55 5.28 -10.93 -1.23
C SER A 55 3.92 -11.31 -1.83
N VAL A 56 3.29 -10.43 -2.61
CA VAL A 56 2.05 -10.76 -3.33
C VAL A 56 2.24 -11.85 -4.36
N VAL A 57 3.35 -11.80 -5.12
CA VAL A 57 3.69 -12.87 -6.08
C VAL A 57 3.91 -14.20 -5.39
N CYS A 58 4.39 -14.23 -4.14
CA CYS A 58 4.50 -15.44 -3.33
C CYS A 58 3.15 -15.88 -2.72
N TYR A 59 2.25 -14.94 -2.39
CA TYR A 59 0.93 -15.26 -1.86
C TYR A 59 0.03 -15.99 -2.85
N LEU A 60 0.09 -15.62 -4.13
CA LEU A 60 -0.67 -16.28 -5.20
C LEU A 60 -0.43 -17.80 -5.27
N PRO A 61 0.81 -18.30 -5.49
CA PRO A 61 1.09 -19.72 -5.53
C PRO A 61 0.83 -20.39 -4.17
N LEU A 62 1.15 -19.72 -3.06
CA LEU A 62 0.89 -20.26 -1.72
C LEU A 62 -0.59 -20.56 -1.51
N TYR A 63 -1.47 -19.61 -1.82
CA TYR A 63 -2.92 -19.81 -1.74
C TYR A 63 -3.40 -20.90 -2.70
N THR A 64 -2.90 -20.95 -3.94
CA THR A 64 -3.35 -21.95 -4.93
C THR A 64 -2.87 -23.37 -4.64
N LEU A 65 -1.70 -23.53 -4.01
CA LEU A 65 -1.11 -24.83 -3.71
C LEU A 65 -1.60 -25.38 -2.38
N ASP A 66 -1.77 -24.52 -1.38
CA ASP A 66 -2.22 -24.90 -0.05
C ASP A 66 -2.95 -23.73 0.64
N SER A 67 -4.25 -23.61 0.38
CA SER A 67 -5.09 -22.57 0.95
C SER A 67 -5.22 -22.70 2.47
N GLU A 68 -5.04 -23.89 3.04
CA GLU A 68 -5.07 -24.13 4.49
C GLU A 68 -3.83 -23.56 5.17
N SER A 69 -2.64 -23.87 4.65
CA SER A 69 -1.40 -23.24 5.13
C SER A 69 -1.42 -21.73 4.92
N PHE A 70 -1.90 -21.24 3.76
CA PHE A 70 -2.07 -19.80 3.57
C PHE A 70 -2.94 -19.19 4.66
N ARG A 71 -4.10 -19.78 4.96
CA ARG A 71 -5.01 -19.29 6.01
C ARG A 71 -4.36 -19.29 7.38
N HIS A 72 -3.57 -20.32 7.68
CA HIS A 72 -2.86 -20.46 8.94
C HIS A 72 -1.76 -19.39 9.10
N TYR A 73 -0.96 -19.18 8.06
CA TYR A 73 0.22 -18.31 8.11
C TYR A 73 -0.07 -16.86 7.72
N TRP A 74 -1.21 -16.55 7.06
CA TRP A 74 -1.53 -15.23 6.51
C TRP A 74 -1.29 -14.09 7.50
N MET A 75 -1.86 -14.20 8.71
CA MET A 75 -1.73 -13.17 9.73
C MET A 75 -0.30 -12.95 10.20
N GLN A 76 0.48 -14.02 10.29
CA GLN A 76 1.87 -13.96 10.72
C GLN A 76 2.76 -13.37 9.63
N ILE A 77 2.52 -13.73 8.36
CA ILE A 77 3.25 -13.16 7.22
C ILE A 77 2.94 -11.67 7.12
N LEU A 78 1.66 -11.31 7.20
CA LEU A 78 1.24 -9.93 7.13
C LEU A 78 1.84 -9.11 8.27
N LEU A 79 1.74 -9.56 9.52
CA LEU A 79 2.34 -8.86 10.67
C LEU A 79 3.87 -8.79 10.56
N GLY A 80 4.53 -9.84 10.07
CA GLY A 80 5.97 -9.85 9.79
C GLY A 80 6.37 -8.79 8.77
N LEU A 81 5.60 -8.64 7.68
CA LEU A 81 5.78 -7.58 6.69
C LEU A 81 5.57 -6.19 7.32
N TYR A 82 4.57 -6.02 8.18
CA TYR A 82 4.35 -4.75 8.88
C TYR A 82 5.49 -4.38 9.83
N LEU A 83 6.07 -5.35 10.55
CA LEU A 83 7.25 -5.10 11.38
C LEU A 83 8.49 -4.75 10.55
N TYR A 84 8.68 -5.43 9.43
CA TYR A 84 9.71 -5.09 8.44
C TYR A 84 9.55 -3.63 7.97
N ASP A 85 8.32 -3.26 7.62
CA ASP A 85 7.92 -1.94 7.16
C ASP A 85 8.24 -0.84 8.19
N LEU A 86 7.95 -1.09 9.47
CA LEU A 86 8.33 -0.20 10.56
C LEU A 86 9.86 -0.09 10.70
N ALA A 87 10.59 -1.20 10.56
CA ALA A 87 12.04 -1.22 10.69
C ALA A 87 12.74 -0.42 9.58
N ILE A 88 12.32 -0.55 8.32
CA ILE A 88 12.91 0.22 7.21
C ILE A 88 12.62 1.72 7.35
N ILE A 89 11.45 2.09 7.86
CA ILE A 89 11.11 3.49 8.12
C ILE A 89 11.96 4.05 9.22
N ALA A 90 12.13 3.32 10.32
CA ALA A 90 12.99 3.75 11.41
C ALA A 90 14.44 3.94 10.93
N ARG A 91 14.95 3.00 10.11
CA ARG A 91 16.28 3.06 9.50
C ARG A 91 16.46 4.30 8.63
N ASP A 92 15.53 4.55 7.71
CA ASP A 92 15.68 5.54 6.64
C ASP A 92 14.90 6.84 6.88
N PHE A 93 14.31 7.03 8.07
CA PHE A 93 13.34 8.10 8.38
C PHE A 93 13.75 9.48 7.84
N ARG A 94 15.01 9.87 8.08
CA ARG A 94 15.51 11.20 7.68
C ARG A 94 15.69 11.35 6.16
N GLN A 95 15.91 10.24 5.45
CA GLN A 95 16.15 10.20 4.01
C GLN A 95 14.85 10.08 3.19
N LEU A 96 13.77 9.63 3.82
CA LEU A 96 12.46 9.53 3.20
C LEU A 96 11.84 10.91 2.94
N LYS A 97 11.08 11.02 1.84
CA LYS A 97 10.28 12.21 1.54
C LYS A 97 9.30 12.48 2.69
N SER A 98 9.10 13.75 3.05
CA SER A 98 8.20 14.12 4.15
C SER A 98 6.77 13.61 3.95
N SER A 99 6.23 13.73 2.73
CA SER A 99 4.90 13.20 2.39
C SER A 99 4.82 11.68 2.52
N TYR A 100 5.90 10.97 2.20
CA TYR A 100 5.99 9.53 2.34
C TYR A 100 5.97 9.13 3.82
N ARG A 101 6.76 9.82 4.67
CA ARG A 101 6.74 9.59 6.12
C ARG A 101 5.34 9.72 6.71
N VAL A 102 4.64 10.82 6.42
CA VAL A 102 3.31 11.08 6.98
C VAL A 102 2.31 10.02 6.52
N PHE A 103 2.24 9.77 5.21
CA PHE A 103 1.38 8.72 4.66
C PHE A 103 1.64 7.39 5.35
N TYR A 104 2.91 7.00 5.43
CA TYR A 104 3.29 5.69 5.94
C TYR A 104 3.04 5.55 7.43
N SER A 105 3.35 6.56 8.24
CA SER A 105 3.05 6.54 9.67
C SER A 105 1.55 6.39 9.94
N VAL A 106 0.71 7.09 9.18
CA VAL A 106 -0.75 6.96 9.31
C VAL A 106 -1.22 5.59 8.82
N HIS A 107 -0.80 5.18 7.62
CA HIS A 107 -1.20 3.93 6.98
C HIS A 107 -0.79 2.71 7.83
N HIS A 108 0.49 2.58 8.19
CA HIS A 108 0.98 1.45 8.97
C HIS A 108 0.61 1.54 10.45
N GLY A 109 0.48 2.74 11.02
CA GLY A 109 -0.04 2.93 12.38
C GLY A 109 -1.48 2.44 12.51
N MET A 110 -2.35 2.84 11.57
CA MET A 110 -3.73 2.34 11.53
C MET A 110 -3.77 0.83 11.29
N SER A 111 -2.97 0.32 10.37
CA SER A 111 -2.89 -1.11 10.10
C SER A 111 -2.52 -1.91 11.36
N LEU A 112 -1.55 -1.44 12.16
CA LEU A 112 -1.16 -2.10 13.41
C LEU A 112 -2.32 -2.18 14.42
N ILE A 113 -3.10 -1.09 14.55
CA ILE A 113 -4.31 -1.09 15.40
C ILE A 113 -5.32 -2.10 14.87
N LEU A 114 -5.56 -2.12 13.56
CA LEU A 114 -6.48 -3.06 12.93
C LEU A 114 -6.02 -4.52 13.12
N PHE A 115 -4.72 -4.82 13.03
CA PHE A 115 -4.20 -6.17 13.33
C PHE A 115 -4.42 -6.59 14.76
N PHE A 116 -4.25 -5.68 15.72
CA PHE A 116 -4.49 -5.98 17.11
C PHE A 116 -5.98 -6.28 17.37
N VAL A 117 -6.88 -5.45 16.84
CA VAL A 117 -8.33 -5.68 16.90
C VAL A 117 -8.69 -7.01 16.23
N TRP A 118 -8.10 -7.30 15.08
CA TRP A 118 -8.36 -8.52 14.34
C TRP A 118 -7.86 -9.77 15.07
N HIS A 119 -6.68 -9.71 15.70
CA HIS A 119 -6.16 -10.81 16.53
C HIS A 119 -7.06 -11.11 17.72
N LEU A 120 -7.54 -10.08 18.41
CA LEU A 120 -8.42 -10.27 19.56
C LEU A 120 -9.77 -10.86 19.14
N THR A 121 -10.31 -10.40 18.02
CA THR A 121 -11.61 -10.84 17.49
C THR A 121 -11.54 -12.10 16.63
N PHE A 122 -10.37 -12.75 16.56
CA PHE A 122 -10.09 -13.77 15.56
C PHE A 122 -10.98 -15.02 15.74
N VAL A 123 -11.61 -15.40 14.63
CA VAL A 123 -12.30 -16.67 14.37
C VAL A 123 -11.58 -17.27 13.15
N PRO A 124 -11.48 -18.61 13.00
CA PRO A 124 -10.80 -19.25 11.87
C PRO A 124 -11.08 -18.56 10.53
N PHE A 125 -9.99 -18.13 9.88
CA PHE A 125 -9.99 -17.44 8.61
C PHE A 125 -10.60 -18.35 7.54
N THR A 126 -11.77 -18.02 7.03
CA THR A 126 -12.48 -18.89 6.06
C THR A 126 -11.83 -18.82 4.68
N ASP A 127 -12.15 -19.78 3.79
CA ASP A 127 -11.65 -19.74 2.41
C ASP A 127 -12.09 -18.47 1.67
N ALA A 128 -13.31 -18.00 1.92
CA ALA A 128 -13.82 -16.77 1.34
C ALA A 128 -13.06 -15.54 1.84
N MET A 129 -12.74 -15.47 3.13
CA MET A 129 -11.92 -14.39 3.69
C MET A 129 -10.51 -14.39 3.10
N ALA A 130 -9.91 -15.57 2.94
CA ALA A 130 -8.60 -15.73 2.33
C ALA A 130 -8.57 -15.28 0.87
N LEU A 131 -9.56 -15.69 0.06
CA LEU A 131 -9.69 -15.26 -1.32
C LEU A 131 -9.91 -13.75 -1.44
N GLY A 132 -10.83 -13.20 -0.63
CA GLY A 132 -11.11 -11.77 -0.59
C GLY A 132 -9.87 -10.95 -0.22
N ALA A 133 -9.12 -11.37 0.80
CA ALA A 133 -7.88 -10.72 1.21
C ALA A 133 -6.78 -10.82 0.15
N LEU A 134 -6.64 -11.97 -0.53
CA LEU A 134 -5.70 -12.15 -1.62
C LEU A 134 -6.01 -11.23 -2.81
N LEU A 135 -7.28 -11.20 -3.25
CA LEU A 135 -7.72 -10.32 -4.34
C LEU A 135 -7.50 -8.86 -3.97
N TRP A 136 -7.87 -8.46 -2.76
CA TRP A 136 -7.69 -7.10 -2.26
C TRP A 136 -6.21 -6.68 -2.23
N VAL A 137 -5.31 -7.48 -1.65
CA VAL A 137 -3.87 -7.14 -1.61
C VAL A 137 -3.24 -7.17 -2.99
N SER A 138 -3.74 -8.02 -3.90
CA SER A 138 -3.17 -8.14 -5.24
C SER A 138 -3.40 -6.91 -6.12
N SER A 139 -4.35 -6.04 -5.76
CA SER A 139 -4.54 -4.76 -6.45
C SER A 139 -3.33 -3.84 -6.33
N ASP A 140 -2.59 -3.93 -5.22
CA ASP A 140 -1.50 -3.02 -4.94
C ASP A 140 -0.31 -3.17 -5.90
N VAL A 141 -0.15 -4.34 -6.53
CA VAL A 141 0.93 -4.62 -7.49
C VAL A 141 0.95 -3.60 -8.62
N TRP A 142 -0.23 -3.20 -9.14
CA TRP A 142 -0.34 -2.19 -10.20
C TRP A 142 0.29 -0.86 -9.78
N ARG A 143 -0.03 -0.42 -8.56
CA ARG A 143 0.44 0.85 -7.99
C ARG A 143 1.94 0.76 -7.68
N TRP A 144 2.38 -0.31 -7.03
CA TRP A 144 3.77 -0.47 -6.63
C TRP A 144 4.69 -0.56 -7.85
N ALA A 145 4.30 -1.26 -8.91
CA ALA A 145 5.07 -1.34 -10.15
C ALA A 145 5.25 0.05 -10.78
N GLU A 146 4.19 0.86 -10.82
CA GLU A 146 4.23 2.24 -11.32
C GLU A 146 5.13 3.15 -10.45
N GLN A 147 5.08 3.00 -9.13
CA GLN A 147 5.95 3.75 -8.22
C GLN A 147 7.43 3.36 -8.39
N VAL A 148 7.73 2.06 -8.50
CA VAL A 148 9.09 1.57 -8.78
C VAL A 148 9.61 2.16 -10.10
N TRP A 149 8.78 2.17 -11.15
CA TRP A 149 9.12 2.75 -12.45
C TRP A 149 9.51 4.23 -12.32
N ARG A 150 8.66 5.04 -11.69
CA ARG A 150 8.90 6.47 -11.45
C ARG A 150 10.13 6.75 -10.61
N LEU A 151 10.27 6.04 -9.49
CA LEU A 151 11.37 6.25 -8.55
C LEU A 151 12.71 5.81 -9.13
N SER A 152 12.70 4.99 -10.18
CA SER A 152 13.88 4.64 -10.98
C SER A 152 14.28 5.74 -11.99
N GLY A 153 13.67 6.93 -11.91
CA GLY A 153 13.97 8.07 -12.78
C GLY A 153 13.27 8.02 -14.14
N ARG A 154 12.38 7.05 -14.36
CA ARG A 154 11.65 6.92 -15.62
C ARG A 154 10.43 7.84 -15.63
N TYR A 155 10.14 8.41 -16.78
CA TYR A 155 8.95 9.24 -16.97
C TYR A 155 7.69 8.37 -16.89
N SER A 156 6.69 8.86 -16.17
CA SER A 156 5.35 8.28 -16.11
C SER A 156 4.35 9.37 -16.50
N SER A 157 3.63 9.14 -17.59
CA SER A 157 2.66 10.09 -18.12
C SER A 157 1.46 10.20 -17.18
N ASN A 158 0.78 11.36 -17.20
CA ASN A 158 -0.45 11.52 -16.41
C ASN A 158 -1.52 10.47 -16.79
N ARG A 159 -1.60 10.11 -18.08
CA ARG A 159 -2.51 9.07 -18.56
C ARG A 159 -2.20 7.70 -17.94
N LEU A 160 -0.92 7.30 -17.88
CA LEU A 160 -0.53 6.02 -17.26
C LEU A 160 -0.88 6.02 -15.77
N ARG A 161 -0.59 7.11 -15.06
CA ARG A 161 -0.87 7.27 -13.62
C ARG A 161 -2.37 7.21 -13.33
N ASP A 162 -3.18 7.79 -14.19
CA ASP A 162 -4.64 7.71 -14.10
C ASP A 162 -5.12 6.29 -14.40
N SER A 163 -4.66 5.67 -15.48
CA SER A 163 -5.02 4.29 -15.84
C SER A 163 -4.67 3.29 -14.74
N VAL A 164 -3.46 3.34 -14.18
CA VAL A 164 -3.05 2.47 -13.06
C VAL A 164 -3.94 2.67 -11.84
N TRP A 165 -4.31 3.93 -11.54
CA TRP A 165 -5.21 4.22 -10.42
C TRP A 165 -6.62 3.68 -10.61
N TYR A 166 -7.24 3.92 -11.77
CA TYR A 166 -8.57 3.39 -12.05
C TYR A 166 -8.58 1.87 -12.10
N LEU A 167 -7.55 1.25 -12.68
CA LEU A 167 -7.38 -0.19 -12.70
C LEU A 167 -7.30 -0.77 -11.29
N GLU A 168 -6.46 -0.17 -10.45
CA GLU A 168 -6.25 -0.61 -9.08
C GLU A 168 -7.50 -0.41 -8.20
N ARG A 169 -8.19 0.73 -8.30
CA ARG A 169 -9.47 0.97 -7.60
C ARG A 169 -10.57 0.04 -8.10
N GLY A 170 -10.67 -0.18 -9.42
CA GLY A 170 -11.61 -1.14 -10.00
C GLY A 170 -11.36 -2.56 -9.49
N HIS A 171 -10.09 -2.96 -9.38
CA HIS A 171 -9.72 -4.25 -8.79
C HIS A 171 -10.14 -4.35 -7.31
N ARG A 172 -9.93 -3.31 -6.49
CA ARG A 172 -10.38 -3.34 -5.08
C ARG A 172 -11.90 -3.46 -4.95
N VAL A 173 -12.65 -2.67 -5.73
CA VAL A 173 -14.12 -2.77 -5.74
C VAL A 173 -14.56 -4.16 -6.16
N LEU A 174 -13.93 -4.74 -7.19
CA LEU A 174 -14.23 -6.10 -7.62
C LEU A 174 -13.92 -7.13 -6.54
N ALA A 175 -12.84 -6.97 -5.78
CA ALA A 175 -12.52 -7.85 -4.65
C ALA A 175 -13.65 -7.84 -3.59
N TYR A 176 -14.18 -6.66 -3.24
CA TYR A 176 -15.32 -6.56 -2.33
C TYR A 176 -16.61 -7.17 -2.92
N LEU A 177 -16.87 -6.96 -4.21
CA LEU A 177 -18.04 -7.55 -4.87
C LEU A 177 -17.96 -9.07 -4.93
N ILE A 178 -16.79 -9.63 -5.26
CA ILE A 178 -16.56 -11.07 -5.24
C ILE A 178 -16.79 -11.60 -3.81
N TYR A 179 -16.19 -10.94 -2.82
CA TYR A 179 -16.32 -11.33 -1.43
C TYR A 179 -17.77 -11.28 -0.94
N LEU A 180 -18.49 -10.17 -1.14
CA LEU A 180 -19.83 -9.96 -0.59
C LEU A 180 -20.95 -10.62 -1.39
N TRP A 181 -20.80 -10.72 -2.71
CA TRP A 181 -21.88 -11.14 -3.60
C TRP A 181 -21.63 -12.48 -4.28
N VAL A 182 -20.43 -12.72 -4.82
CA VAL A 182 -20.17 -13.97 -5.57
C VAL A 182 -19.99 -15.16 -4.63
N LEU A 183 -19.40 -14.93 -3.46
CA LEU A 183 -19.20 -15.97 -2.46
C LEU A 183 -20.39 -16.11 -1.49
N ASP A 184 -21.51 -15.42 -1.76
CA ASP A 184 -22.73 -15.41 -0.93
C ASP A 184 -22.43 -15.23 0.58
N PHE A 185 -21.52 -14.31 0.88
CA PHE A 185 -20.93 -14.21 2.21
C PHE A 185 -21.93 -13.67 3.23
N SER A 186 -22.15 -14.46 4.29
CA SER A 186 -23.01 -14.10 5.42
C SER A 186 -22.14 -13.69 6.61
N PHE A 187 -22.41 -12.52 7.20
CA PHE A 187 -21.69 -12.02 8.37
C PHE A 187 -22.06 -12.81 9.63
N ASN A 188 -21.43 -13.96 9.80
CA ASN A 188 -21.64 -14.87 10.92
C ASN A 188 -20.70 -14.55 12.09
N TYR A 189 -19.58 -13.88 11.83
CA TYR A 189 -18.54 -13.61 12.83
C TYR A 189 -18.09 -12.14 12.85
N PRO A 190 -17.77 -11.59 14.04
CA PRO A 190 -17.24 -10.23 14.15
C PRO A 190 -15.94 -9.99 13.36
N SER A 191 -15.07 -11.00 13.23
CA SER A 191 -13.81 -10.93 12.48
C SER A 191 -14.02 -10.58 11.00
N GLU A 192 -15.16 -10.94 10.43
CA GLU A 192 -15.50 -10.71 9.02
C GLU A 192 -15.86 -9.24 8.79
N LEU A 193 -16.62 -8.66 9.72
CA LEU A 193 -16.89 -7.23 9.77
C LEU A 193 -15.60 -6.44 9.99
N VAL A 194 -14.73 -6.91 10.89
CA VAL A 194 -13.42 -6.30 11.14
C VAL A 194 -12.56 -6.35 9.87
N LEU A 195 -12.51 -7.46 9.14
CA LEU A 195 -11.77 -7.58 7.89
C LEU A 195 -12.29 -6.59 6.84
N LEU A 196 -13.60 -6.54 6.62
CA LEU A 196 -14.20 -5.62 5.66
C LEU A 196 -13.97 -4.15 6.03
N ALA A 197 -14.22 -3.80 7.30
CA ALA A 197 -14.01 -2.45 7.81
C ALA A 197 -12.53 -2.04 7.71
N SER A 198 -11.61 -2.97 7.99
CA SER A 198 -10.17 -2.77 7.82
C SER A 198 -9.84 -2.45 6.37
N GLY A 199 -10.30 -3.27 5.42
CA GLY A 199 -10.09 -3.03 4.00
C GLY A 199 -10.60 -1.67 3.56
N LEU A 200 -11.85 -1.33 3.90
CA LEU A 200 -12.47 -0.05 3.52
C LEU A 200 -11.73 1.14 4.13
N LEU A 201 -11.32 1.06 5.41
CA LEU A 201 -10.59 2.13 6.07
C LEU A 201 -9.21 2.35 5.41
N MET A 202 -8.50 1.26 5.12
CA MET A 202 -7.21 1.33 4.43
C MET A 202 -7.35 1.93 3.03
N ASP A 203 -8.40 1.56 2.29
CA ASP A 203 -8.73 2.13 0.99
C ASP A 203 -9.03 3.63 1.05
N MET A 204 -9.75 4.07 2.09
CA MET A 204 -10.05 5.48 2.32
C MET A 204 -8.78 6.28 2.61
N ILE A 205 -7.89 5.77 3.46
CA ILE A 205 -6.59 6.39 3.76
C ILE A 205 -5.76 6.51 2.48
N ASP A 206 -5.62 5.42 1.73
CA ASP A 206 -4.90 5.41 0.46
C ASP A 206 -5.48 6.43 -0.54
N THR A 207 -6.80 6.43 -0.69
CA THR A 207 -7.50 7.34 -1.61
C THR A 207 -7.30 8.80 -1.21
N TYR A 208 -7.39 9.12 0.08
CA TYR A 208 -7.17 10.46 0.60
C TYR A 208 -5.77 10.98 0.26
N PHE A 209 -4.72 10.23 0.60
CA PHE A 209 -3.34 10.65 0.36
C PHE A 209 -3.00 10.70 -1.14
N GLN A 210 -3.55 9.78 -1.94
CA GLN A 210 -3.40 9.82 -3.39
C GLN A 210 -4.09 11.04 -4.01
N ALA A 211 -5.31 11.37 -3.58
CA ALA A 211 -6.03 12.55 -4.03
C ALA A 211 -5.28 13.83 -3.65
N GLN A 212 -4.74 13.90 -2.43
CA GLN A 212 -3.91 15.02 -1.98
C GLN A 212 -2.65 15.17 -2.86
N ALA A 213 -1.92 14.08 -3.11
CA ALA A 213 -0.72 14.08 -3.96
C ALA A 213 -1.03 14.53 -5.40
N ARG A 214 -2.15 14.07 -5.97
CA ARG A 214 -2.65 14.48 -7.29
C ARG A 214 -3.00 15.96 -7.33
N ARG A 215 -3.69 16.48 -6.32
CA ARG A 215 -4.06 17.90 -6.22
C ARG A 215 -2.82 18.79 -6.17
N VAL A 216 -1.84 18.45 -5.33
CA VAL A 216 -0.58 19.21 -5.23
C VAL A 216 0.19 19.19 -6.56
N TYR A 217 0.21 18.04 -7.25
CA TYR A 217 0.85 17.94 -8.56
C TYR A 217 0.19 18.82 -9.62
N LYS A 218 -1.15 18.79 -9.72
CA LYS A 218 -1.90 19.66 -10.65
C LYS A 218 -1.67 21.15 -10.38
N LEU A 219 -1.68 21.56 -9.11
CA LEU A 219 -1.39 22.95 -8.72
C LEU A 219 0.02 23.37 -9.15
N LYS A 220 1.04 22.53 -8.94
CA LYS A 220 2.42 22.80 -9.39
C LYS A 220 2.51 22.92 -10.91
N GLN A 221 1.83 22.06 -11.67
CA GLN A 221 1.82 22.16 -13.13
C GLN A 221 1.20 23.48 -13.61
N ASN A 222 0.06 23.87 -13.03
CA ASN A 222 -0.62 25.11 -13.39
C ASN A 222 0.23 26.35 -13.10
N LEU A 223 0.99 26.35 -11.99
CA LEU A 223 1.92 27.42 -11.64
C LEU A 223 3.09 27.52 -12.63
N ILE A 224 3.64 26.38 -13.08
CA ILE A 224 4.72 26.37 -14.07
C ILE A 224 4.21 26.86 -15.43
N SER A 225 3.02 26.42 -15.85
CA SER A 225 2.41 26.89 -17.10
C SER A 225 2.07 28.38 -17.06
N SER A 226 1.60 28.90 -15.92
CA SER A 226 1.32 30.33 -15.78
C SER A 226 2.60 31.14 -15.86
N GLN A 227 3.67 30.75 -15.16
CA GLN A 227 4.97 31.41 -15.25
C GLN A 227 5.55 31.42 -16.67
N HIS A 228 5.42 30.33 -17.42
CA HIS A 228 5.86 30.28 -18.82
C HIS A 228 5.01 31.17 -19.74
N SER A 229 3.70 31.28 -19.50
CA SER A 229 2.82 32.18 -20.27
C SER A 229 3.16 33.66 -20.03
N THR A 230 3.42 34.06 -18.79
CA THR A 230 3.80 35.44 -18.45
C THR A 230 5.17 35.82 -19.02
N ALA A 231 6.12 34.86 -19.09
CA ALA A 231 7.43 35.07 -19.70
C ALA A 231 7.38 35.21 -21.22
N MET A 232 6.41 34.60 -21.91
CA MET A 232 6.21 34.81 -23.35
C MET A 232 5.46 36.11 -23.67
N ASP A 233 4.55 36.55 -22.80
CA ASP A 233 3.85 37.83 -22.99
C ASP A 233 4.75 39.04 -22.72
N SER A 234 5.78 38.93 -21.88
CA SER A 234 6.78 39.98 -21.68
C SER A 234 7.76 40.15 -22.86
N LEU A 235 7.84 39.17 -23.76
CA LEU A 235 8.66 39.20 -24.97
C LEU A 235 7.89 39.66 -26.22
N LYS A 236 6.57 39.90 -26.12
CA LYS A 236 5.82 40.47 -27.23
C LYS A 236 6.23 41.94 -27.41
N PRO A 237 6.71 42.35 -28.60
CA PRO A 237 7.07 43.74 -28.84
C PRO A 237 5.83 44.61 -28.59
N LYS A 238 5.95 45.59 -27.68
CA LYS A 238 4.95 46.64 -27.49
C LYS A 238 4.67 47.23 -28.86
N LYS A 239 3.48 46.97 -29.43
CA LYS A 239 2.99 47.68 -30.61
C LYS A 239 3.05 49.16 -30.28
N LYS A 240 4.04 49.86 -30.84
CA LYS A 240 4.08 51.33 -30.82
C LYS A 240 2.75 51.79 -31.40
N GLY A 241 1.93 52.42 -30.57
CA GLY A 241 0.71 53.06 -31.00
C GLY A 241 1.07 54.01 -32.14
N LYS A 242 0.43 53.81 -33.29
CA LYS A 242 0.40 54.83 -34.33
C LYS A 242 -0.33 56.02 -33.69
N HIS A 243 0.43 57.06 -33.34
CA HIS A 243 -0.13 58.39 -33.21
C HIS A 243 -0.71 58.74 -34.58
N ALA A 244 -2.04 58.72 -34.66
CA ALA A 244 -2.75 59.37 -35.74
C ALA A 244 -2.59 60.88 -35.53
N ALA A 245 -2.04 61.54 -36.55
CA ALA A 245 -2.01 62.98 -36.70
C ALA A 245 -3.40 63.49 -37.11
#